data_AF-A0A831S3N5-F1
#
_entry.id   AF-A0A831S3N5-F1
#
_cell.length_a   1.000
_cell.length_b   1.000
_cell.length_c   1.000
_cell.angle_alpha   90.00
_cell.angle_beta   90.00
_cell.angle_gamma   90.00
#
_symmetry.space_group_name_H-M   'P 1'
#
loop_
_entity.id
_entity.type
_entity.pdbx_description
1 polymer ?
#
loop_
_entity_poly.entity_id
_entity_poly.type
_entity_poly.pdbx_seq_one_letter_code
_entity_poly.pdbx_strand_id
1 'polypeptide(L)'
;MHYMFKRTKEDFECEYCGNKVEGDGYTNHCPQCLWSKHVDIEPGDRASECGGMMRPVVFEQHGVEFQILHRCTKCSLEKRNKLVNKDNFDPEQVLNS
;
A
#
# COMPACT_ATOMS: atom_id res chain seq x y z
N MET A 1 -9.31 -19.04 9.20
CA MET A 1 -10.09 -18.11 8.34
C MET A 1 -9.30 -17.95 7.05
N HIS A 2 -9.88 -18.32 5.91
CA HIS A 2 -9.21 -18.23 4.62
C HIS A 2 -9.50 -16.83 4.07
N TYR A 3 -8.59 -15.88 4.29
CA TYR A 3 -8.72 -14.54 3.71
C TYR A 3 -8.62 -14.66 2.19
N MET A 4 -9.68 -14.25 1.48
CA MET A 4 -9.71 -14.32 0.02
C MET A 4 -9.33 -12.95 -0.53
N PHE A 5 -8.17 -12.86 -1.17
CA PHE A 5 -7.82 -11.69 -1.94
C PHE A 5 -8.83 -11.48 -3.07
N LYS A 6 -9.40 -10.27 -3.16
CA LYS A 6 -10.29 -9.88 -4.26
C LYS A 6 -9.53 -8.93 -5.20
N ARG A 7 -9.34 -9.34 -6.45
CA ARG A 7 -8.71 -8.49 -7.45
C ARG A 7 -9.69 -7.41 -7.90
N THR A 8 -9.37 -6.15 -7.62
CA THR A 8 -10.18 -4.99 -8.02
C THR A 8 -9.33 -4.06 -8.88
N LYS A 9 -9.48 -4.12 -10.20
CA LYS A 9 -8.73 -3.27 -11.13
C LYS A 9 -9.35 -1.87 -11.15
N GLU A 10 -8.63 -0.89 -10.64
CA GLU A 10 -9.06 0.51 -10.59
C GLU A 10 -7.85 1.43 -10.73
N ASP A 11 -8.03 2.52 -11.45
CA ASP A 11 -7.06 3.62 -11.48
C ASP A 11 -7.38 4.57 -10.33
N PHE A 12 -6.35 5.11 -9.69
CA PHE A 12 -6.53 6.04 -8.58
C PHE A 12 -5.48 7.13 -8.59
N GLU A 13 -5.84 8.28 -8.04
CA GLU A 13 -4.88 9.35 -7.74
C GLU A 13 -4.37 9.16 -6.31
N CYS A 14 -3.05 9.16 -6.14
CA CYS A 14 -2.45 9.08 -4.82
C CYS A 14 -2.76 10.37 -4.05
N GLU A 15 -3.54 10.27 -2.98
CA GLU A 15 -3.87 11.42 -2.12
C GLU A 15 -2.66 11.98 -1.35
N TYR A 16 -1.50 11.32 -1.41
CA TYR A 16 -0.26 11.83 -0.81
C TYR A 16 0.55 12.69 -1.78
N CYS A 17 0.95 12.13 -2.93
CA CYS A 17 1.85 12.80 -3.87
C CYS A 17 1.16 13.32 -5.13
N GLY A 18 -0.15 13.05 -5.32
CA GLY A 18 -0.92 13.43 -6.51
C GLY A 18 -0.63 12.58 -7.75
N ASN A 19 0.19 11.53 -7.64
CA ASN A 19 0.52 10.70 -8.80
C ASN A 19 -0.69 9.87 -9.25
N LYS A 20 -0.96 9.84 -10.56
CA LYS A 20 -2.01 9.00 -11.16
C LYS A 20 -1.46 7.59 -11.35
N VAL A 21 -2.11 6.62 -10.72
CA VAL A 21 -1.70 5.23 -10.72
C VAL A 21 -2.70 4.44 -11.55
N GLU A 22 -2.20 3.80 -12.62
CA GLU A 22 -2.96 2.80 -13.37
C GLU A 22 -2.88 1.47 -12.61
N GLY A 23 -3.99 1.07 -11.98
CA GLY A 23 -4.01 -0.12 -11.15
C GLY A 23 -4.26 -1.38 -11.99
N ASP A 24 -3.52 -2.44 -11.72
CA ASP A 24 -3.74 -3.76 -12.34
C ASP A 24 -4.61 -4.70 -11.50
N GLY A 25 -5.08 -4.19 -10.36
CA GLY A 25 -5.88 -4.89 -9.35
C GLY A 25 -5.08 -5.59 -8.27
N TYR A 26 -3.74 -5.55 -8.33
CA TYR A 26 -2.83 -5.90 -7.23
C TYR A 26 -2.19 -4.65 -6.60
N THR A 27 -2.32 -3.49 -7.26
CA THR A 27 -1.81 -2.21 -6.79
C THR A 27 -2.60 -1.72 -5.57
N ASN A 28 -1.96 -1.72 -4.40
CA ASN A 28 -2.56 -1.29 -3.14
C ASN A 28 -1.91 -0.01 -2.57
N HIS A 29 -0.81 0.44 -3.17
CA HIS A 29 -0.06 1.61 -2.78
C HIS A 29 0.42 2.34 -4.03
N CYS A 30 0.77 3.61 -3.90
CA CYS A 30 1.37 4.34 -5.01
C CYS A 30 2.77 3.80 -5.28
N PRO A 31 3.12 3.38 -6.51
CA PRO A 31 4.44 2.83 -6.81
C PRO A 31 5.57 3.87 -6.70
N GLN A 32 5.23 5.17 -6.62
CA GLN A 32 6.19 6.27 -6.49
C GLN A 32 6.56 6.59 -5.05
N CYS A 33 5.57 6.76 -4.16
CA CYS A 33 5.81 7.16 -2.75
C CYS A 33 5.48 6.05 -1.73
N LEU A 34 4.96 4.91 -2.19
CA LEU A 34 4.51 3.78 -1.37
C LEU A 34 3.41 4.07 -0.35
N TRP A 35 2.83 5.27 -0.35
CA TRP A 35 1.63 5.55 0.42
C TRP A 35 0.44 4.77 -0.12
N SER A 36 -0.34 4.22 0.81
CA SER A 36 -1.57 3.48 0.55
C SER A 36 -2.77 4.21 1.17
N LYS A 37 -3.97 3.69 0.95
CA LYS A 37 -5.20 4.15 1.59
C LYS A 37 -5.86 2.98 2.29
N HIS A 38 -6.34 3.20 3.51
CA HIS A 38 -7.04 2.20 4.29
C HIS A 38 -8.49 2.06 3.81
N VAL A 39 -8.65 1.38 2.68
CA VAL A 39 -9.95 1.07 2.06
C VAL A 39 -10.28 -0.41 2.17
N ASP A 40 -9.35 -1.27 2.60
CA ASP A 40 -9.53 -2.72 2.65
C ASP A 40 -9.73 -3.23 4.09
N ILE A 41 -10.77 -4.05 4.34
CA ILE A 41 -10.83 -4.91 5.53
C ILE A 41 -10.03 -6.18 5.20
N GLU A 42 -10.46 -6.91 4.18
CA GLU A 42 -9.72 -7.98 3.51
C GLU A 42 -9.00 -7.45 2.26
N PRO A 43 -7.86 -8.04 1.85
CA PRO A 43 -7.08 -7.53 0.71
C PRO A 43 -7.92 -7.37 -0.58
N GLY A 44 -8.07 -6.12 -1.03
CA GLY A 44 -8.78 -5.76 -2.27
C GLY A 44 -10.32 -5.76 -2.20
N ASP A 45 -10.92 -5.92 -1.02
CA ASP A 45 -12.37 -5.90 -0.83
C ASP A 45 -13.00 -4.50 -0.87
N ARG A 46 -12.19 -3.45 -0.66
CA ARG A 46 -12.63 -2.05 -0.54
C ARG A 46 -13.72 -1.82 0.51
N ALA A 47 -13.79 -2.65 1.54
CA ALA A 47 -14.86 -2.63 2.54
C ALA A 47 -14.55 -1.78 3.80
N SER A 48 -13.36 -1.19 3.93
CA SER A 48 -12.99 -0.38 5.09
C SER A 48 -13.58 1.02 5.01
N GLU A 49 -14.39 1.37 6.01
CA GLU A 49 -14.94 2.72 6.20
C GLU A 49 -13.91 3.73 6.74
N CYS A 50 -12.68 3.28 7.04
CA CYS A 50 -11.66 4.16 7.62
C CYS A 50 -11.28 5.28 6.64
N GLY A 51 -10.92 4.90 5.41
CA GLY A 51 -10.48 5.80 4.35
C GLY A 51 -9.21 6.59 4.67
N GLY A 52 -8.54 6.31 5.79
CA GLY A 52 -7.36 7.03 6.22
C GLY A 52 -6.12 6.65 5.40
N MET A 53 -5.25 7.62 5.15
CA MET A 53 -3.97 7.36 4.49
C MET A 53 -3.12 6.40 5.30
N MET A 54 -2.42 5.51 4.63
CA MET A 54 -1.49 4.57 5.24
C MET A 54 -0.08 4.92 4.80
N ARG A 55 0.72 5.39 5.76
CA ARG A 55 2.11 5.77 5.52
C ARG A 55 3.01 4.53 5.60
N PRO A 56 4.05 4.44 4.77
CA PRO A 56 5.12 3.47 5.00
C PRO A 56 5.88 3.82 6.28
N VAL A 57 6.05 2.85 7.17
CA VAL A 57 6.76 3.03 8.46
C VAL A 57 8.02 2.18 8.55
N VAL A 58 8.03 1.02 7.90
CA VAL A 58 9.18 0.11 7.93
C VAL A 58 9.34 -0.51 6.55
N PHE A 59 10.58 -0.56 6.08
CA PHE A 59 10.98 -1.30 4.89
C PHE A 59 11.93 -2.42 5.32
N GLU A 60 11.51 -3.66 5.12
CA GLU A 60 12.26 -4.87 5.52
C GLU A 60 12.66 -5.66 4.28
N GLN A 61 13.91 -6.08 4.22
CA GLN A 61 14.40 -7.00 3.19
C GLN A 61 14.59 -8.39 3.79
N HIS A 62 13.87 -9.38 3.25
CA HIS A 62 14.01 -10.79 3.59
C HIS A 62 14.61 -11.55 2.38
N GLY A 63 15.93 -11.50 2.27
CA GLY A 63 16.66 -12.09 1.14
C GLY A 63 16.38 -11.33 -0.16
N VAL A 64 15.61 -11.94 -1.07
CA VAL A 64 15.20 -11.33 -2.35
C VAL A 64 13.81 -10.68 -2.29
N GLU A 65 13.05 -10.92 -1.21
CA GLU A 65 11.73 -10.32 -1.03
C GLU A 65 11.83 -9.03 -0.22
N PHE A 66 11.13 -7.99 -0.66
CA PHE A 66 10.98 -6.75 0.09
C PHE A 66 9.57 -6.69 0.69
N GLN A 67 9.49 -6.25 1.94
CA GLN A 67 8.24 -6.06 2.66
C GLN A 67 8.16 -4.63 3.17
N ILE A 68 6.96 -4.08 3.14
CA ILE A 68 6.66 -2.77 3.67
C ILE A 68 5.58 -2.86 4.72
N LEU A 69 5.82 -2.24 5.87
CA LEU A 69 4.82 -2.04 6.89
C LEU A 69 4.15 -0.70 6.65
N HIS A 70 2.85 -0.72 6.44
CA HIS A 70 2.01 0.45 6.34
C HIS A 70 1.28 0.69 7.66
N ARG A 71 1.25 1.94 8.13
CA ARG A 71 0.48 2.36 9.31
C ARG A 71 -0.56 3.39 8.91
N CYS A 72 -1.83 3.12 9.21
CA CYS A 72 -2.92 4.07 9.00
C CYS A 72 -2.77 5.28 9.92
N THR A 73 -2.81 6.48 9.35
CA THR A 73 -2.70 7.74 10.10
C THR A 73 -3.96 8.09 10.90
N LYS A 74 -5.11 7.46 10.58
CA LYS A 74 -6.40 7.71 11.24
C LYS A 74 -6.71 6.73 12.37
N CYS A 75 -6.54 5.42 12.14
CA CYS A 75 -6.87 4.39 13.14
C CYS A 75 -5.65 3.65 13.70
N SER A 76 -4.43 3.99 13.27
CA SER A 76 -3.18 3.33 13.68
C SER A 76 -3.06 1.85 13.33
N LEU A 77 -3.97 1.29 12.52
CA LEU A 77 -3.87 -0.09 12.03
C LEU A 77 -2.59 -0.26 11.21
N GLU A 78 -1.89 -1.35 11.46
CA GLU A 78 -0.69 -1.74 10.72
C GLU A 78 -0.98 -2.94 9.80
N LYS A 79 -0.57 -2.84 8.54
CA LYS A 79 -0.64 -3.95 7.58
C LYS A 79 0.70 -4.08 6.87
N ARG A 80 1.17 -5.33 6.73
CA ARG A 80 2.43 -5.65 6.06
C ARG A 80 2.11 -6.16 4.65
N ASN A 81 2.68 -5.51 3.65
CA ASN A 81 2.50 -5.88 2.25
C ASN A 81 3.86 -6.29 1.65
N LYS A 82 3.84 -7.25 0.74
CA LYS A 82 5.02 -7.56 -0.09
C LYS A 82 5.13 -6.52 -1.20
N LEU A 83 6.34 -6.03 -1.41
CA LEU A 83 6.66 -5.20 -2.56
C LEU A 83 6.98 -6.11 -3.75
N VAL A 84 6.55 -5.70 -4.93
CA VAL A 84 6.81 -6.39 -6.20
C VAL A 84 7.81 -5.59 -7.02
N ASN A 85 8.49 -6.22 -7.98
CA ASN A 85 9.55 -5.63 -8.81
C ASN A 85 9.21 -4.29 -9.51
N LYS A 86 7.95 -3.87 -9.52
CA LYS A 86 7.49 -2.60 -10.11
C LYS A 86 7.43 -1.44 -9.11
N ASP A 87 7.55 -1.72 -7.81
CA ASP A 87 7.53 -0.70 -6.78
C ASP A 87 8.90 -0.03 -6.69
N ASN A 88 8.93 1.27 -6.42
CA ASN A 88 10.20 1.95 -6.22
C ASN A 88 10.82 1.51 -4.88
N PHE A 89 11.93 0.78 -4.96
CA PHE A 89 12.60 0.19 -3.80
C PHE A 89 13.53 1.16 -3.07
N ASP A 90 13.57 2.44 -3.44
CA ASP A 90 14.43 3.44 -2.80
C ASP A 90 13.97 3.75 -1.36
N PRO A 91 14.64 3.23 -0.32
CA PRO A 91 14.20 3.42 1.06
C PRO A 91 14.33 4.88 1.52
N GLU A 92 15.22 5.66 0.91
CA GLU A 92 15.39 7.08 1.26
C GLU A 92 14.21 7.92 0.78
N GLN A 93 13.60 7.59 -0.36
CA GLN A 93 12.36 8.24 -0.79
C GLN A 93 11.17 7.81 0.05
N VAL A 94 11.14 6.58 0.54
CA VAL A 94 10.00 6.00 1.28
C VAL A 94 9.89 6.53 2.70
N LEU A 95 11.01 6.78 3.37
CA LEU A 95 11.03 7.22 4.77
C LEU A 95 11.01 8.75 4.93
N ASN A 96 11.37 9.49 3.87
CA ASN A 96 11.43 10.96 3.87
C ASN A 96 10.30 11.63 3.08
N SER A 97 9.37 10.87 2.48
CA SER A 97 8.21 11.43 1.79
C SER A 97 7.07 11.72 2.74
#